data_AF-A0A950PT48-F1
#
_entry.id   AF-A0A950PT48-F1
#
_cell.length_a   1.000
_cell.length_b   1.000
_cell.length_c   1.000
_cell.angle_alpha   90.00
_cell.angle_beta   90.00
_cell.angle_gamma   90.00
#
_symmetry.space_group_name_H-M   'P 1'
#
loop_
_entity.id
_entity.type
_entity.pdbx_description
1 polymer ?
#
loop_
_entity_poly.entity_id
_entity_poly.type
_entity_poly.pdbx_seq_one_letter_code
_entity_poly.pdbx_strand_id
1 'polypeptide(L)'
;MPPSRGKQQRGKTAQFKPDRPIRAEVEFAPGDEPYRPAFEWLVHDMGVSGAQVLREAVMELWQKRAAQRGMTPEEAQQIAS
;
A
#
# COMPACT_ATOMS: atom_id res chain seq x y z
N MET A 1 37.72 31.35 4.97
CA MET A 1 37.32 29.95 4.74
C MET A 1 35.87 29.97 4.25
N PRO A 2 35.55 29.64 2.99
CA PRO A 2 34.16 29.71 2.52
C PRO A 2 33.34 28.52 3.07
N PRO A 3 32.02 28.67 3.30
CA PRO A 3 31.17 27.60 3.80
C PRO A 3 30.99 26.50 2.74
N SER A 4 31.12 25.24 3.16
CA SER A 4 30.93 24.07 2.31
C SER A 4 29.49 24.00 1.81
N ARG A 5 29.29 24.06 0.49
CA ARG A 5 27.99 23.81 -0.16
C ARG A 5 27.45 22.46 0.31
N GLY A 6 26.21 22.46 0.80
CA GLY A 6 25.51 21.25 1.23
C GLY A 6 25.58 20.17 0.17
N LYS A 7 26.08 18.98 0.53
CA LYS A 7 26.10 17.82 -0.35
C LYS A 7 24.68 17.53 -0.80
N GLN A 8 24.39 17.66 -2.09
CA GLN A 8 23.16 17.11 -2.67
C GLN A 8 23.09 15.64 -2.29
N GLN A 9 22.03 15.24 -1.57
CA GLN A 9 21.76 13.83 -1.29
C GLN A 9 21.46 13.12 -2.61
N ARG A 10 22.52 12.60 -3.24
CA ARG A 10 22.46 11.77 -4.43
C ARG A 10 21.96 10.40 -3.99
N GLY A 11 20.65 10.16 -4.12
CA GLY A 11 20.05 8.89 -3.68
C GLY A 11 18.54 8.79 -3.63
N LYS A 12 17.77 9.85 -3.88
CA LYS A 12 16.32 9.71 -4.08
C LYS A 12 16.04 9.19 -5.48
N THR A 13 16.29 7.91 -5.72
CA THR A 13 15.76 7.22 -6.90
C THR A 13 14.27 7.01 -6.69
N ALA A 14 13.44 7.72 -7.46
CA ALA A 14 12.01 7.43 -7.61
C ALA A 14 11.75 6.11 -8.36
N GLN A 15 12.74 5.21 -8.40
CA GLN A 15 12.64 3.89 -9.02
C GLN A 15 12.15 2.91 -7.96
N PHE A 16 10.86 2.61 -8.04
CA PHE A 16 10.28 1.47 -7.36
C PHE A 16 10.77 0.20 -8.07
N LYS A 17 11.39 -0.73 -7.35
CA LYS A 17 11.83 -2.01 -7.94
C LYS A 17 10.65 -2.99 -7.89
N PRO A 18 10.04 -3.35 -9.03
CA PRO A 18 8.85 -4.20 -9.05
C PRO A 18 9.11 -5.58 -8.47
N ASP A 19 10.34 -6.10 -8.62
CA ASP A 19 10.70 -7.46 -8.18
C ASP A 19 11.00 -7.58 -6.68
N ARG A 20 10.95 -6.48 -5.92
CA ARG A 20 11.31 -6.52 -4.51
C ARG A 20 10.04 -6.65 -3.66
N PRO A 21 9.86 -7.75 -2.89
CA PRO A 21 8.73 -7.84 -1.98
C PRO A 21 8.85 -6.74 -0.92
N ILE A 22 7.79 -5.95 -0.78
CA ILE A 22 7.66 -4.96 0.27
C ILE A 22 6.95 -5.60 1.44
N ARG A 23 7.53 -5.42 2.63
CA ARG A 23 6.89 -5.78 3.89
C ARG A 23 6.23 -4.53 4.43
N ALA A 24 4.95 -4.65 4.74
CA ALA A 24 4.18 -3.64 5.46
C ALA A 24 3.60 -4.31 6.70
N GLU A 25 3.65 -3.60 7.82
CA GLU A 25 2.99 -4.00 9.06
C GLU A 25 1.72 -3.16 9.20
N VAL A 26 0.64 -3.82 9.61
CA VAL A 26 -0.65 -3.18 9.86
C VAL A 26 -1.03 -3.50 11.30
N GLU A 27 -1.20 -2.45 12.09
CA GLU A 27 -1.63 -2.57 13.48
C GLU A 27 -3.13 -2.28 13.56
N PHE A 28 -3.84 -3.08 14.34
CA PHE A 28 -5.22 -2.78 14.74
C PHE A 28 -5.20 -2.14 16.12
N ALA A 29 -5.73 -0.93 16.23
CA ALA A 29 -5.84 -0.24 17.50
C ALA A 29 -6.99 -0.85 18.34
N PRO A 30 -6.90 -0.74 19.69
CA PRO A 30 -8.04 -1.02 20.55
C PRO A 30 -9.23 -0.14 20.15
N GLY A 31 -10.35 -0.75 19.75
CA GLY A 31 -11.55 -0.04 19.29
C GLY A 31 -11.75 -0.02 17.77
N ASP A 32 -10.83 -0.58 16.97
CA ASP A 32 -11.00 -0.78 15.52
C ASP A 32 -12.01 -1.90 15.18
N GLU A 33 -13.01 -2.10 16.03
CA GLU A 33 -14.15 -2.94 15.75
C GLU A 33 -15.00 -2.28 14.64
N PRO A 34 -15.37 -3.00 13.57
CA PRO A 34 -15.36 -4.46 13.42
C PRO A 34 -14.19 -5.04 12.60
N TYR A 35 -13.15 -4.27 12.33
CA TYR A 35 -12.13 -4.61 11.32
C TYR A 35 -11.25 -5.78 11.72
N ARG A 36 -10.85 -5.86 13.00
CA ARG A 36 -10.03 -6.98 13.48
C ARG A 36 -10.78 -8.32 13.41
N PRO A 37 -12.01 -8.48 13.93
CA PRO A 37 -12.74 -9.73 13.78
C PRO A 37 -13.04 -10.09 12.32
N ALA A 38 -13.33 -9.10 11.47
CA ALA A 38 -13.53 -9.34 10.04
C ALA A 38 -12.26 -9.89 9.37
N PHE A 39 -11.09 -9.34 9.70
CA PHE A 39 -9.81 -9.85 9.22
C PHE A 39 -9.53 -11.27 9.74
N GLU A 40 -9.73 -11.50 11.03
CA GLU A 40 -9.52 -12.81 11.65
C GLU A 40 -10.44 -13.87 11.03
N TRP A 41 -11.70 -13.55 10.75
CA TRP A 41 -12.64 -14.44 10.06
C TRP A 41 -12.19 -14.81 8.64
N LEU A 42 -11.75 -13.82 7.85
CA LEU A 42 -11.23 -14.07 6.49
C LEU A 42 -10.00 -14.99 6.50
N VAL A 43 -9.13 -14.84 7.51
CA VAL A 43 -7.89 -15.61 7.59
C VAL A 43 -8.11 -17.00 8.16
N HIS A 44 -8.85 -17.11 9.27
CA HIS A 44 -9.00 -18.35 10.02
C HIS A 44 -10.14 -19.23 9.49
N ASP A 45 -11.28 -18.65 9.16
CA ASP A 45 -12.47 -19.42 8.77
C ASP A 45 -12.53 -19.67 7.26
N MET A 46 -12.12 -18.68 6.45
CA MET A 46 -12.08 -18.83 4.99
C MET A 46 -10.72 -19.31 4.45
N GLY A 47 -9.68 -19.36 5.28
CA GLY A 47 -8.35 -19.82 4.88
C GLY A 47 -7.62 -18.89 3.92
N VAL A 48 -8.03 -17.63 3.81
CA VAL A 48 -7.38 -16.63 2.94
C VAL A 48 -6.09 -16.16 3.60
N SER A 49 -5.00 -16.02 2.84
CA SER A 49 -3.77 -15.49 3.42
C SER A 49 -3.94 -14.02 3.84
N GLY A 50 -3.45 -13.63 5.03
CA GLY A 50 -3.57 -12.23 5.49
C GLY A 50 -2.95 -11.21 4.52
N ALA A 51 -1.86 -11.59 3.84
CA ALA A 51 -1.25 -10.77 2.80
C ALA A 51 -2.17 -10.57 1.57
N GLN A 52 -2.98 -11.56 1.22
CA GLN A 52 -3.97 -11.44 0.15
C GLN A 52 -5.11 -10.51 0.58
N VAL A 53 -5.62 -10.64 1.80
CA VAL A 53 -6.65 -9.73 2.35
C VAL A 53 -6.17 -8.28 2.28
N LEU A 54 -4.95 -8.01 2.74
CA LEU A 54 -4.38 -6.65 2.71
C LEU A 54 -4.16 -6.16 1.28
N ARG A 55 -3.74 -7.03 0.35
CA ARG A 55 -3.54 -6.66 -1.05
C ARG A 55 -4.85 -6.23 -1.71
N GLU A 56 -5.90 -7.02 -1.57
CA GLU A 56 -7.25 -6.72 -2.07
C GLU A 56 -7.76 -5.39 -1.49
N ALA A 57 -7.66 -5.20 -0.17
CA ALA A 57 -8.12 -3.99 0.49
C ALA A 57 -7.38 -2.73 0.00
N VAL A 58 -6.06 -2.81 -0.19
CA VAL A 58 -5.26 -1.70 -0.73
C VAL A 58 -5.62 -1.40 -2.18
N MET A 59 -5.85 -2.44 -2.99
CA MET A 59 -6.28 -2.30 -4.38
C MET A 59 -7.63 -1.61 -4.49
N GLU A 60 -8.62 -2.01 -3.69
CA GLU A 60 -9.93 -1.34 -3.63
C GLU A 60 -9.82 0.12 -3.19
N LEU A 61 -9.05 0.39 -2.13
CA LEU A 61 -8.82 1.76 -1.64
C LEU A 61 -8.22 2.63 -2.74
N TRP A 62 -7.28 2.06 -3.47
CA TRP A 62 -6.61 2.76 -4.55
C TRP A 62 -7.54 3.04 -5.73
N GLN A 63 -8.34 2.07 -6.16
CA GLN A 63 -9.36 2.25 -7.20
C GLN A 63 -10.38 3.34 -6.82
N LYS A 64 -10.87 3.33 -5.58
CA LYS A 64 -11.78 4.37 -5.06
C LYS A 64 -11.13 5.75 -5.12
N ARG A 65 -9.84 5.85 -4.76
CA ARG A 65 -9.09 7.10 -4.79
C ARG A 65 -8.76 7.57 -6.21
N ALA A 66 -8.50 6.65 -7.14
CA ALA A 66 -8.29 6.95 -8.55
C ALA A 66 -9.57 7.51 -9.18
N ALA A 67 -10.73 6.90 -8.90
CA ALA A 67 -12.04 7.40 -9.36
C ALA A 67 -12.32 8.82 -8.84
N GLN A 68 -12.04 9.10 -7.56
CA GLN A 68 -12.19 10.45 -6.98
C GLN A 68 -11.26 11.50 -7.62
N ARG A 69 -10.14 11.06 -8.20
CA ARG A 69 -9.19 11.93 -8.91
C ARG A 69 -9.52 12.11 -10.39
N GLY A 70 -10.63 11.53 -10.87
CA GLY A 70 -11.00 11.55 -12.28
C GLY A 70 -10.08 10.72 -13.17
N MET A 71 -9.31 9.80 -12.59
CA MET A 71 -8.48 8.85 -13.34
C MET A 71 -9.38 7.80 -13.99
N THR A 72 -9.10 7.47 -15.25
CA THR A 72 -9.85 6.43 -15.96
C THR A 72 -9.53 5.04 -15.37
N PRO A 73 -10.47 4.07 -15.45
CA PRO A 73 -10.23 2.71 -14.95
C PRO A 73 -9.02 2.01 -15.60
N GLU A 74 -8.69 2.36 -16.85
CA GLU A 74 -7.54 1.80 -17.58
C GLU A 74 -6.21 2.34 -17.05
N GLU A 75 -6.11 3.64 -16.80
CA GLU A 75 -4.94 4.25 -16.15
C GLU A 75 -4.77 3.71 -14.73
N ALA A 76 -5.89 3.42 -14.07
CA ALA A 76 -5.86 2.77 -12.78
C ALA A 76 -5.27 1.33 -12.92
N GLN A 77 -5.77 0.53 -13.84
CA GLN A 77 -5.27 -0.85 -13.98
C GLN A 77 -3.78 -0.92 -14.39
N GLN A 78 -3.28 0.06 -15.15
CA GLN A 78 -1.86 0.12 -15.58
C GLN A 78 -0.86 0.44 -14.46
N ILE A 79 -1.25 1.18 -13.42
CA ILE A 79 -0.36 1.48 -12.27
C ILE A 79 -0.38 0.34 -11.25
N ALA A 80 -1.47 -0.42 -11.21
CA ALA A 80 -1.67 -1.53 -10.29
C ALA A 80 -1.10 -2.88 -10.79
N SER A 81 -0.79 -2.98 -12.08
CA SER A 81 -0.14 -4.14 -12.73
C SER A 81 1.38 -4.04 -12.66
#